data_AF-A0A9E0YHD2-F1
#
_entry.id   AF-A0A9E0YHD2-F1
#
_cell.length_a   1.000
_cell.length_b   1.000
_cell.length_c   1.000
_cell.angle_alpha   90.00
_cell.angle_beta   90.00
_cell.angle_gamma   90.00
#
_symmetry.space_group_name_H-M   'P 1'
#
loop_
_entity.id
_entity.type
_entity.pdbx_description
1 polymer ?
#
loop_
_entity_poly.entity_id
_entity_poly.type
_entity_poly.pdbx_seq_one_letter_code
_entity_poly.pdbx_strand_id
1 'polypeptide(L)' 'MKRETRQMFRELAYYSSLGFSVALAIFIGLFIGLGLDRLFNSTPVFMFIFLGFGILAGFSNIYRAMKRSRNI' A
#
# COMPACT_ATOMS: atom_id res chain seq x y z
N MET A 1 -16.59 30.47 4.46
CA MET A 1 -16.32 29.19 5.15
C MET A 1 -16.40 27.91 4.29
N LYS A 2 -16.89 27.89 3.03
CA LYS A 2 -17.03 26.62 2.25
C LYS A 2 -15.77 26.09 1.54
N ARG A 3 -14.72 26.89 1.36
CA ARG A 3 -13.53 26.50 0.55
C ARG A 3 -12.52 25.68 1.34
N GLU A 4 -12.22 26.07 2.58
CA GLU A 4 -11.26 25.36 3.44
C GLU A 4 -11.71 23.95 3.80
N THR A 5 -12.98 23.76 4.15
CA THR A 5 -13.52 22.41 4.46
C THR A 5 -13.40 21.45 3.27
N ARG A 6 -13.59 21.94 2.04
CA ARG A 6 -13.43 21.11 0.82
C ARG A 6 -11.97 20.79 0.53
N GLN A 7 -11.04 21.70 0.82
CA GLN A 7 -9.60 21.45 0.67
C GLN A 7 -9.12 20.42 1.70
N MET A 8 -9.49 20.58 2.98
CA MET A 8 -9.22 19.60 4.03
C MET A 8 -9.76 18.22 3.67
N PHE A 9 -11.02 18.12 3.21
CA PHE A 9 -11.60 16.83 2.81
C PHE A 9 -10.82 16.18 1.67
N ARG A 10 -10.31 16.97 0.73
CA ARG A 10 -9.55 16.46 -0.42
C ARG A 10 -8.16 15.98 -0.02
N GLU A 11 -7.50 16.69 0.89
CA GLU A 11 -6.22 16.25 1.47
C GLU A 11 -6.39 14.98 2.31
N LEU A 12 -7.39 14.94 3.20
CA LEU A 12 -7.73 13.75 3.98
C LEU A 12 -8.05 12.55 3.09
N ALA A 13 -8.84 12.73 2.04
CA ALA A 13 -9.15 11.68 1.08
C ALA A 13 -7.88 11.22 0.33
N TYR A 14 -6.98 12.14 -0.02
CA TYR A 14 -5.71 11.81 -0.66
C TYR A 14 -4.81 10.97 0.24
N TYR A 15 -4.57 11.39 1.50
CA TYR A 15 -3.80 10.62 2.47
C TYR A 15 -4.42 9.25 2.77
N SER A 16 -5.76 9.20 2.91
CA SER A 16 -6.49 7.95 3.10
C SER A 16 -6.30 7.00 1.92
N SER A 17 -6.37 7.51 0.68
CA SER A 17 -6.17 6.70 -0.52
C SER A 17 -4.76 6.10 -0.62
N LEU A 18 -3.74 6.85 -0.17
CA LEU A 18 -2.35 6.36 -0.10
C LEU A 18 -2.22 5.22 0.92
N GLY A 19 -2.75 5.40 2.13
CA GLY A 19 -2.76 4.36 3.16
C GLY A 19 -3.53 3.11 2.70
N PHE A 20 -4.67 3.30 2.05
CA PHE A 20 -5.47 2.19 1.52
C PHE A 20 -4.73 1.42 0.44
N SER A 21 -3.97 2.09 -0.44
CA SER A 21 -3.17 1.43 -1.47
C SER A 21 -2.06 0.57 -0.88
N VAL A 22 -1.40 1.03 0.20
CA VAL A 22 -0.39 0.23 0.93
C VAL A 22 -1.03 -0.96 1.62
N ALA A 23 -2.14 -0.75 2.32
CA ALA A 23 -2.86 -1.84 2.98
C ALA A 23 -3.25 -2.93 1.97
N LEU A 24 -3.82 -2.55 0.81
CA LEU A 24 -4.16 -3.49 -0.25
C LEU A 24 -2.94 -4.25 -0.77
N ALA A 25 -1.81 -3.57 -1.01
CA ALA A 25 -0.58 -4.23 -1.47
C ALA A 25 -0.05 -5.25 -0.44
N ILE A 26 -0.11 -4.92 0.84
CA ILE A 26 0.26 -5.81 1.94
C ILE A 26 -0.69 -7.02 1.98
N PHE A 27 -2.01 -6.80 1.94
CA PHE A 27 -2.99 -7.89 1.95
C PHE A 27 -2.79 -8.86 0.78
N ILE A 28 -2.59 -8.35 -0.43
CA ILE A 28 -2.33 -9.17 -1.62
C ILE A 28 -1.06 -10.02 -1.42
N GLY A 29 0.03 -9.41 -0.97
CA GLY A 29 1.27 -10.12 -0.66
C GLY A 29 1.09 -11.20 0.42
N LEU A 30 0.34 -10.88 1.48
CA LEU A 30 0.05 -11.80 2.57
C LEU A 30 -0.79 -13.00 2.11
N PHE A 31 -1.85 -12.79 1.34
CA PHE A 31 -2.70 -13.86 0.82
C PHE A 31 -1.94 -14.78 -0.13
N ILE A 32 -1.13 -14.21 -1.02
CA ILE A 32 -0.28 -14.96 -1.94
C ILE A 32 0.80 -15.74 -1.17
N GLY A 33 1.51 -15.07 -0.26
CA GLY A 33 2.55 -15.67 0.57
C GLY A 33 2.04 -16.82 1.44
N LEU A 34 0.87 -16.68 2.05
CA LEU A 34 0.22 -17.75 2.83
C LEU A 34 -0.25 -18.91 1.96
N GLY A 35 -0.75 -18.63 0.74
CA GLY A 35 -1.13 -19.67 -0.22
C GLY A 35 0.08 -20.50 -0.67
N LEU A 36 1.20 -19.84 -0.96
CA LEU A 36 2.47 -20.46 -1.32
C LEU A 36 3.08 -21.24 -0.15
N ASP A 37 3.10 -20.67 1.07
CA ASP A 37 3.60 -21.37 2.25
C ASP A 37 2.84 -22.67 2.52
N ARG A 38 1.51 -22.67 2.30
CA ARG A 38 0.70 -23.90 2.40
C ARG A 38 1.02 -24.92 1.31
N LEU A 39 1.33 -24.46 0.10
CA LEU A 39 1.64 -25.34 -1.02
C LEU A 39 3.03 -26.00 -0.85
N PHE A 40 4.00 -25.25 -0.35
CA PHE A 40 5.38 -25.71 -0.20
C PHE A 40 5.70 -26.30 1.18
N ASN A 41 4.74 -26.30 2.13
CA ASN A 41 4.95 -26.64 3.56
C ASN A 41 6.07 -25.84 4.26
N SER A 42 6.63 -24.83 3.60
CA SER A 42 7.70 -23.96 4.10
C SER A 42 7.13 -22.80 4.93
N THR A 43 6.21 -23.08 5.85
CA THR A 43 5.71 -22.05 6.77
C THR A 43 6.84 -21.56 7.71
N PRO A 44 7.17 -20.26 7.79
CA PRO A 44 6.53 -19.08 7.18
C PRO A 44 7.46 -18.28 6.23
N VAL A 45 8.20 -18.93 5.33
CA VAL A 45 9.28 -18.27 4.57
C VAL A 45 8.74 -17.41 3.43
N PHE A 46 7.81 -17.92 2.61
CA PHE A 46 7.26 -17.17 1.50
C PHE A 46 6.36 -16.04 1.98
N MET A 47 5.66 -16.21 3.12
CA MET A 47 4.92 -15.12 3.74
C MET A 47 5.81 -13.92 4.04
N PHE A 48 6.99 -14.09 4.66
CA PHE A 48 7.88 -12.97 4.95
C PHE A 48 8.44 -12.30 3.68
N ILE A 49 8.77 -13.09 2.65
CA ILE A 49 9.26 -12.56 1.38
C ILE A 49 8.17 -11.73 0.70
N PHE A 50 6.98 -12.30 0.50
CA PHE A 50 5.87 -11.61 -0.16
C PHE A 50 5.34 -10.43 0.65
N LEU A 51 5.39 -10.49 1.98
CA LEU A 51 5.07 -9.36 2.84
C LEU A 51 6.07 -8.20 2.61
N GLY A 52 7.37 -8.51 2.57
CA GLY A 52 8.40 -7.52 2.24
C GLY A 52 8.18 -6.89 0.87
N PHE A 53 7.88 -7.70 -0.15
CA PHE A 53 7.52 -7.21 -1.48
C PHE A 53 6.24 -6.36 -1.49
N GLY A 54 5.20 -6.75 -0.74
CA GLY A 54 3.96 -5.99 -0.61
C GLY A 54 4.18 -4.61 0.01
N ILE A 55 5.01 -4.54 1.06
CA ILE A 55 5.40 -3.27 1.70
C ILE A 55 6.20 -2.40 0.72
N LEU A 56 7.23 -2.97 0.07
CA LEU A 56 8.05 -2.24 -0.91
C LEU A 56 7.23 -1.72 -2.10
N ALA A 57 6.31 -2.54 -2.62
CA ALA A 57 5.42 -2.15 -3.71
C ALA A 57 4.45 -1.04 -3.28
N GLY A 58 3.85 -1.15 -2.10
CA GLY A 58 2.97 -0.12 -1.53
C GLY A 58 3.70 1.21 -1.34
N PHE A 59 4.88 1.18 -0.74
CA PHE A 59 5.70 2.39 -0.55
C PHE A 59 6.19 2.99 -1.87
N SER A 60 6.63 2.17 -2.82
CA SER A 60 7.05 2.65 -4.15
C SER A 60 5.90 3.35 -4.89
N ASN A 61 4.67 2.88 -4.71
CA ASN A 61 3.48 3.51 -5.29
C ASN A 61 3.20 4.89 -4.64
N ILE A 62 3.29 4.99 -3.31
CA ILE A 62 3.21 6.28 -2.60
C ILE A 62 4.31 7.23 -3.07
N TYR A 63 5.56 6.75 -3.16
CA TYR A 63 6.71 7.57 -3.53
C TYR A 63 6.56 8.14 -4.96
N ARG A 64 6.05 7.32 -5.89
CA ARG A 64 5.70 7.78 -7.24
C ARG A 64 4.55 8.79 -7.24
N ALA A 65 3.49 8.55 -6.47
CA ALA A 65 2.34 9.45 -6.37
C ALA A 65 2.74 10.83 -5.80
N MET A 66 3.57 10.83 -4.75
CA MET A 66 4.10 12.05 -4.13
C MET A 66 5.07 12.78 -5.07
N LYS A 67 5.97 12.06 -5.74
CA LYS A 67 6.91 12.66 -6.71
C LYS A 67 6.17 13.30 -7.90
N ARG A 68 5.05 12.71 -8.34
CA ARG A 68 4.22 13.28 -9.40
C ARG A 68 3.43 14.50 -8.94
N SER A 69 3.05 14.58 -7.67
CA SER A 69 2.43 15.78 -7.08
C SER A 69 3.42 16.94 -6.87
N ARG A 70 4.74 16.67 -6.91
CA ARG A 70 5.79 17.69 -6.77
C ARG A 70 6.24 18.32 -8.09
N ASN A 71 5.67 17.89 -9.22
CA ASN A 71 5.83 18.58 -10.50
C ASN A 71 4.62 19.53 -10.72
N ILE A 72 4.51 20.53 -9.85
CA ILE A 72 3.76 21.78 -10.12
C ILE A 72 4.82 22.85 -10.39
#